data_AF-A0AAW9TF72-F1
#
_entry.id   AF-A0AAW9TF72-F1
#
_cell.length_a   1.000
_cell.length_b   1.000
_cell.length_c   1.000
_cell.angle_alpha   90.00
_cell.angle_beta   90.00
_cell.angle_gamma   90.00
#
_symmetry.space_group_name_H-M   'P 1'
#
loop_
_entity.id
_entity.type
_entity.pdbx_description
1 polymer ?
#
loop_
_entity_poly.entity_id
_entity_poly.type
_entity_poly.pdbx_seq_one_letter_code
_entity_poly.pdbx_strand_id
1 'polypeptide(L)'
;MGRKPAVCTMGGAIIRRFALFPLMLLILLLLPAGMVAQTEASSSKYIATYESSTQTLTFKENVGETLPENSALVKDKKTVREINRKLGNVTIVHIVFDKSFSTYTPTSLNGFFTYLEKLETITGLEYLNTEKVTDMCNMFSGCSKLTSLDVSKFNTVNVTDMSGMFNNCSKLPSLDVTNFNTANVTNMSRMFSNCSKLTSLDVTKFNT
;
A
#
# COMPACT_ATOMS: atom_id res chain seq x y z
N MET A 1 12.98 90.03 -10.18
CA MET A 1 12.37 89.92 -11.52
C MET A 1 12.22 88.43 -11.83
N GLY A 2 11.00 87.91 -11.88
CA GLY A 2 10.74 86.49 -12.16
C GLY A 2 9.25 86.22 -12.11
N ARG A 3 8.63 86.12 -13.29
CA ARG A 3 7.18 86.03 -13.52
C ARG A 3 6.60 84.72 -12.99
N LYS A 4 5.42 84.80 -12.35
CA LYS A 4 4.47 83.68 -12.27
C LYS A 4 3.98 83.31 -13.68
N PRO A 5 3.64 82.03 -13.91
CA PRO A 5 2.48 81.68 -14.71
C PRO A 5 1.35 81.16 -13.82
N ALA A 6 0.15 81.39 -14.33
CA ALA A 6 -1.12 81.28 -13.67
C ALA A 6 -1.66 79.84 -13.62
N VAL A 7 -2.56 79.67 -12.67
CA VAL A 7 -3.48 78.55 -12.47
C VAL A 7 -4.46 78.47 -13.64
N CYS A 8 -4.79 77.25 -14.09
CA CYS A 8 -6.07 76.96 -14.73
C CYS A 8 -6.65 75.69 -14.10
N THR A 9 -7.65 75.89 -13.24
CA THR A 9 -8.52 74.88 -12.61
C THR A 9 -9.43 74.21 -13.65
N MET A 10 -9.84 72.96 -13.44
CA MET A 10 -11.22 72.51 -13.66
C MET A 10 -11.52 71.18 -12.94
N GLY A 11 -12.64 71.17 -12.23
CA GLY A 11 -13.49 69.98 -12.11
C GLY A 11 -13.21 69.04 -10.94
N GLY A 12 -13.94 69.23 -9.84
CA GLY A 12 -14.08 68.18 -8.83
C GLY A 12 -14.83 66.97 -9.37
N ALA A 13 -14.40 65.77 -8.95
CA ALA A 13 -15.23 64.58 -8.96
C ALA A 13 -14.89 63.73 -7.73
N ILE A 14 -15.88 63.62 -6.85
CA ILE A 14 -15.91 62.72 -5.69
C ILE A 14 -15.96 61.29 -6.24
N ILE A 15 -14.87 60.53 -6.15
CA ILE A 15 -14.91 59.09 -6.43
C ILE A 15 -15.41 58.39 -5.17
N ARG A 16 -16.72 58.17 -5.11
CA ARG A 16 -17.34 57.23 -4.18
C ARG A 16 -16.75 55.84 -4.44
N ARG A 17 -16.23 55.21 -3.39
CA ARG A 17 -15.80 53.81 -3.41
C ARG A 17 -16.99 52.92 -3.77
N PHE A 18 -17.05 52.43 -5.00
CA PHE A 18 -17.94 51.33 -5.36
C PHE A 18 -17.28 50.03 -4.90
N ALA A 19 -17.85 49.43 -3.85
CA ALA A 19 -17.50 48.08 -3.42
C ALA A 19 -17.88 47.09 -4.53
N LEU A 20 -16.90 46.51 -5.22
CA LEU A 20 -17.06 45.37 -6.13
C LEU A 20 -17.22 44.07 -5.31
N PHE A 21 -18.22 44.05 -4.43
CA PHE A 21 -18.54 42.93 -3.55
C PHE A 21 -19.98 42.39 -3.69
N PRO A 22 -20.58 42.30 -4.91
CA PRO A 22 -21.77 41.42 -5.01
C PRO A 22 -21.90 40.56 -6.28
N LEU A 23 -20.82 40.11 -6.95
CA LEU A 23 -20.99 39.24 -8.13
C LEU A 23 -20.32 37.86 -8.08
N MET A 24 -19.36 37.63 -7.17
CA MET A 24 -18.72 36.31 -7.07
C MET A 24 -19.54 35.27 -6.30
N LEU A 25 -20.55 35.70 -5.53
CA LEU A 25 -21.40 34.80 -4.74
C LEU A 25 -22.57 34.20 -5.54
N LEU A 26 -22.98 34.81 -6.66
CA LEU A 26 -24.21 34.43 -7.37
C LEU A 26 -23.99 33.34 -8.45
N ILE A 27 -22.75 33.11 -8.90
CA ILE A 27 -22.44 32.10 -9.92
C ILE A 27 -22.41 30.67 -9.33
N LEU A 28 -22.34 30.53 -8.00
CA LEU A 28 -22.39 29.22 -7.31
C LEU A 28 -23.80 28.62 -7.18
N LEU A 29 -24.86 29.39 -7.45
CA LEU A 29 -26.25 28.94 -7.29
C LEU A 29 -26.90 28.43 -8.58
N LEU A 30 -26.20 28.45 -9.72
CA LEU A 30 -26.74 28.09 -11.04
C LEU A 30 -26.06 26.89 -11.71
N LEU A 31 -25.18 26.17 -11.01
CA LEU A 31 -24.73 24.87 -11.52
C LEU A 31 -25.88 23.86 -11.31
N PRO A 32 -26.40 23.23 -12.37
CA PRO A 32 -27.43 22.20 -12.22
C PRO A 32 -26.91 21.13 -11.26
N ALA A 33 -27.78 20.68 -10.35
CA ALA A 33 -27.53 19.63 -9.36
C ALA A 33 -27.39 18.23 -10.00
N GLY A 34 -26.57 18.13 -11.04
CA GLY A 34 -26.21 16.92 -11.75
C GLY A 34 -24.84 17.16 -12.38
N MET A 35 -23.89 16.27 -12.06
CA MET A 35 -22.48 16.27 -12.47
C MET A 35 -21.48 16.93 -11.49
N VAL A 36 -21.21 16.24 -10.38
CA VAL A 36 -19.91 15.56 -10.28
C VAL A 36 -20.19 14.19 -9.66
N ALA A 37 -20.55 13.20 -10.48
CA ALA A 37 -20.18 11.84 -10.13
C ALA A 37 -18.66 11.83 -10.24
N GLN A 38 -17.99 12.21 -9.16
CA GLN A 38 -16.57 11.98 -9.04
C GLN A 38 -16.50 10.47 -9.00
N THR A 39 -16.10 9.86 -10.12
CA THR A 39 -15.59 8.50 -10.07
C THR A 39 -14.51 8.57 -9.01
N GLU A 40 -14.80 8.08 -7.81
CA GLU A 40 -13.78 7.82 -6.82
C GLU A 40 -12.89 6.78 -7.48
N ALA A 41 -11.87 7.24 -8.20
CA ALA A 41 -10.67 6.48 -8.37
C ALA A 41 -10.33 6.05 -6.95
N SER A 42 -10.44 4.76 -6.65
CA SER A 42 -10.03 4.20 -5.37
C SER A 42 -8.54 4.49 -5.22
N SER A 43 -8.22 5.70 -4.78
CA SER A 43 -6.92 6.09 -4.31
C SER A 43 -6.78 5.30 -3.03
N SER A 44 -6.20 4.10 -3.17
CA SER A 44 -5.85 3.30 -2.01
C SER A 44 -5.16 4.22 -1.01
N LYS A 45 -5.78 4.36 0.17
CA LYS A 45 -5.25 5.20 1.23
C LYS A 45 -4.00 4.61 1.87
N TYR A 46 -3.56 3.42 1.44
CA TYR A 46 -2.41 2.75 2.00
C TYR A 46 -1.15 2.98 1.17
N ILE A 47 -0.04 3.15 1.88
CA ILE A 47 1.28 3.41 1.33
C ILE A 47 2.31 2.44 1.91
N ALA A 48 3.39 2.27 1.18
CA ALA A 48 4.62 1.65 1.65
C ALA A 48 5.71 2.72 1.67
N THR A 49 6.22 3.04 2.86
CA THR A 49 7.26 4.06 3.09
C THR A 49 8.60 3.38 3.36
N TYR A 50 9.65 3.80 2.69
CA TYR A 50 10.99 3.22 2.86
C TYR A 50 11.91 4.10 3.72
N GLU A 51 12.48 3.51 4.78
CA GLU A 51 13.51 4.12 5.62
C GLU A 51 14.88 3.55 5.25
N SER A 52 15.74 4.40 4.69
CA SER A 52 17.04 3.98 4.14
C SER A 52 18.06 3.61 5.22
N SER A 53 18.00 4.25 6.38
CA SER A 53 18.94 4.01 7.49
C SER A 53 18.80 2.60 8.07
N THR A 54 17.58 2.04 8.03
CA THR A 54 17.27 0.69 8.52
C THR A 54 16.95 -0.31 7.43
N GLN A 55 16.87 0.11 6.15
CA GLN A 55 16.47 -0.74 5.02
C GLN A 55 15.08 -1.36 5.23
N THR A 56 14.17 -0.58 5.84
CA THR A 56 12.84 -1.01 6.24
C THR A 56 11.77 -0.46 5.30
N LEU A 57 10.87 -1.31 4.83
CA LEU A 57 9.65 -0.93 4.12
C LEU A 57 8.44 -1.07 5.04
N THR A 58 7.78 0.03 5.37
CA THR A 58 6.62 0.06 6.28
C THR A 58 5.32 0.27 5.52
N PHE A 59 4.40 -0.69 5.63
CA PHE A 59 3.03 -0.63 5.12
C PHE A 59 2.12 0.04 6.16
N LYS A 60 1.41 1.10 5.77
CA LYS A 60 0.57 1.90 6.67
C LYS A 60 -0.50 2.68 5.91
N GLU A 61 -1.49 3.21 6.63
CA GLU A 61 -2.38 4.24 6.10
C GLU A 61 -1.63 5.55 5.88
N ASN A 62 -1.94 6.23 4.78
CA ASN A 62 -1.46 7.58 4.50
C ASN A 62 -2.41 8.59 5.16
N VAL A 63 -1.91 9.24 6.21
CA VAL A 63 -2.64 10.31 6.93
C VAL A 63 -2.27 11.72 6.45
N GLY A 64 -1.31 11.83 5.53
CA GLY A 64 -0.88 13.11 4.98
C GLY A 64 -1.70 13.55 3.77
N GLU A 65 -1.75 14.86 3.53
CA GLU A 65 -2.39 15.45 2.34
C GLU A 65 -1.68 15.04 1.04
N THR A 66 -0.36 14.81 1.12
CA THR A 66 0.49 14.42 -0.01
C THR A 66 1.20 13.10 0.27
N LEU A 67 1.59 12.41 -0.80
CA LEU A 67 2.39 11.19 -0.71
C LEU A 67 3.86 11.57 -0.40
N PRO A 68 4.48 11.04 0.67
CA PRO A 68 5.90 11.29 0.93
C PRO A 68 6.80 10.77 -0.21
N GLU A 69 7.91 11.47 -0.48
CA GLU A 69 8.80 11.14 -1.63
C GLU A 69 9.38 9.72 -1.57
N ASN A 70 9.67 9.23 -0.37
CA ASN A 70 10.16 7.87 -0.10
C ASN A 70 9.03 6.83 0.00
N SER A 71 7.84 7.13 -0.51
CA SER A 71 6.66 6.28 -0.38
C SER A 71 6.03 5.95 -1.73
N ALA A 72 5.34 4.81 -1.77
CA ALA A 72 4.57 4.40 -2.93
C ALA A 72 3.19 3.88 -2.51
N LEU A 73 2.17 4.16 -3.33
CA LEU A 73 0.83 3.63 -3.13
C LEU A 73 0.82 2.10 -3.21
N VAL A 74 0.14 1.48 -2.24
CA VAL A 74 -0.17 0.05 -2.20
C VAL A 74 -1.51 -0.14 -2.89
N LYS A 75 -1.60 -1.07 -3.83
CA LYS A 75 -2.84 -1.38 -4.56
C LYS A 75 -3.03 -2.88 -4.56
N ASP A 76 -4.28 -3.33 -4.66
CA ASP A 76 -4.59 -4.75 -4.81
C ASP A 76 -3.78 -5.37 -5.96
N LYS A 77 -3.31 -6.62 -5.76
CA LYS A 77 -2.46 -7.40 -6.69
C LYS A 77 -1.07 -6.82 -6.96
N LYS A 78 -0.68 -5.73 -6.30
CA LYS A 78 0.65 -5.15 -6.46
C LYS A 78 1.65 -5.83 -5.53
N THR A 79 2.75 -6.33 -6.09
CA THR A 79 3.82 -6.98 -5.32
C THR A 79 4.78 -5.97 -4.68
N VAL A 80 5.51 -6.40 -3.65
CA VAL A 80 6.58 -5.58 -3.04
C VAL A 80 7.69 -5.28 -4.05
N ARG A 81 7.99 -6.17 -5.01
CA ARG A 81 8.95 -5.88 -6.08
C ARG A 81 8.51 -4.72 -6.97
N GLU A 82 7.22 -4.65 -7.30
CA GLU A 82 6.68 -3.54 -8.09
C GLU A 82 6.64 -2.22 -7.31
N ILE A 83 6.38 -2.29 -6.00
CA ILE A 83 6.54 -1.16 -5.08
C ILE A 83 8.00 -0.71 -5.07
N ASN A 84 8.94 -1.62 -4.89
CA ASN A 84 10.38 -1.33 -4.82
C ASN A 84 10.91 -0.66 -6.09
N ARG A 85 10.44 -1.10 -7.27
CA ARG A 85 10.79 -0.45 -8.54
C ARG A 85 10.38 1.03 -8.60
N LYS A 86 9.28 1.41 -7.94
CA LYS A 86 8.85 2.82 -7.83
C LYS A 86 9.69 3.62 -6.83
N LEU A 87 10.29 2.93 -5.85
CA LEU A 87 11.18 3.51 -4.85
C LEU A 87 12.65 3.55 -5.31
N GLY A 88 12.95 3.20 -6.56
CA GLY A 88 14.32 3.23 -7.09
C GLY A 88 15.12 1.94 -6.89
N ASN A 89 14.45 0.79 -6.71
CA ASN A 89 15.09 -0.51 -6.49
C ASN A 89 16.02 -0.53 -5.25
N VAL A 90 15.50 0.00 -4.14
CA VAL A 90 16.21 0.00 -2.86
C VAL A 90 16.41 -1.42 -2.32
N THR A 91 17.33 -1.56 -1.37
CA THR A 91 17.51 -2.82 -0.64
C THR A 91 16.49 -2.90 0.50
N ILE A 92 15.63 -3.92 0.49
CA ILE A 92 14.65 -4.17 1.55
C ILE A 92 15.15 -5.36 2.38
N VAL A 93 15.48 -5.11 3.64
CA VAL A 93 15.89 -6.14 4.61
C VAL A 93 14.81 -6.41 5.64
N HIS A 94 14.00 -5.40 5.95
CA HIS A 94 12.90 -5.51 6.90
C HIS A 94 11.59 -5.03 6.28
N ILE A 95 10.50 -5.72 6.59
CA ILE A 95 9.15 -5.27 6.31
C ILE A 95 8.40 -5.11 7.62
N VAL A 96 7.67 -3.99 7.74
CA VAL A 96 6.82 -3.70 8.89
C VAL A 96 5.41 -3.42 8.39
N PHE A 97 4.42 -4.07 9.00
CA PHE A 97 3.02 -3.69 8.86
C PHE A 97 2.62 -2.89 10.10
N ASP A 98 2.28 -1.62 9.90
CA ASP A 98 1.70 -0.80 10.94
C ASP A 98 0.25 -1.21 11.20
N LYS A 99 -0.23 -1.05 12.44
CA LYS A 99 -1.61 -1.38 12.82
C LYS A 99 -2.66 -0.68 11.96
N SER A 100 -2.39 0.53 11.48
CA SER A 100 -3.29 1.26 10.56
C SER A 100 -3.57 0.50 9.25
N PHE A 101 -2.70 -0.44 8.87
CA PHE A 101 -2.85 -1.25 7.68
C PHE A 101 -3.92 -2.36 7.81
N SER A 102 -4.42 -2.64 9.02
CA SER A 102 -5.33 -3.78 9.29
C SER A 102 -6.66 -3.75 8.53
N THR A 103 -7.03 -2.60 7.97
CA THR A 103 -8.26 -2.41 7.20
C THR A 103 -8.05 -2.53 5.68
N TYR A 104 -6.81 -2.73 5.23
CA TYR A 104 -6.50 -3.02 3.83
C TYR A 104 -7.05 -4.41 3.47
N THR A 105 -7.86 -4.50 2.42
CA THR A 105 -8.58 -5.73 2.04
C THR A 105 -8.16 -6.22 0.65
N PRO A 106 -6.96 -6.81 0.49
CA PRO A 106 -6.51 -7.34 -0.79
C PRO A 106 -7.37 -8.54 -1.21
N THR A 107 -7.54 -8.71 -2.52
CA THR A 107 -8.20 -9.90 -3.10
C THR A 107 -7.19 -10.97 -3.49
N SER A 108 -5.93 -10.60 -3.67
CA SER A 108 -4.84 -11.51 -4.00
C SER A 108 -3.54 -11.06 -3.37
N LEU A 109 -2.78 -12.03 -2.88
CA LEU A 109 -1.41 -11.88 -2.40
C LEU A 109 -0.43 -12.69 -3.27
N ASN A 110 -0.82 -12.96 -4.52
CA ASN A 110 0.02 -13.63 -5.49
C ASN A 110 1.35 -12.90 -5.63
N GLY A 111 2.44 -13.60 -5.30
CA GLY A 111 3.79 -13.10 -5.35
C GLY A 111 4.05 -11.87 -4.48
N PHE A 112 3.25 -11.61 -3.44
CA PHE A 112 3.33 -10.34 -2.70
C PHE A 112 4.76 -10.03 -2.21
N PHE A 113 5.44 -11.03 -1.64
CA PHE A 113 6.85 -10.95 -1.21
C PHE A 113 7.82 -11.74 -2.10
N THR A 114 7.42 -12.10 -3.33
CA THR A 114 8.23 -12.99 -4.16
C THR A 114 9.63 -12.41 -4.46
N TYR A 115 10.65 -13.25 -4.41
CA TYR A 115 12.06 -12.97 -4.69
C TYR A 115 12.65 -11.77 -3.93
N LEU A 116 12.23 -11.57 -2.68
CA LEU A 116 12.91 -10.65 -1.76
C LEU A 116 14.09 -11.37 -1.08
N GLU A 117 15.13 -11.64 -1.85
CA GLU A 117 16.29 -12.46 -1.42
C GLU A 117 17.10 -11.86 -0.27
N LYS A 118 16.96 -10.55 -0.02
CA LYS A 118 17.60 -9.84 1.10
C LYS A 118 16.71 -9.71 2.34
N LEU A 119 15.44 -10.11 2.27
CA LEU A 119 14.48 -9.96 3.38
C LEU A 119 14.83 -10.91 4.53
N GLU A 120 15.06 -10.32 5.70
CA GLU A 120 15.44 -11.05 6.92
C GLU A 120 14.30 -11.08 7.93
N THR A 121 13.48 -10.01 8.02
CA THR A 121 12.34 -9.97 8.95
C THR A 121 11.08 -9.39 8.34
N ILE A 122 9.93 -9.90 8.82
CA ILE A 122 8.61 -9.31 8.62
C ILE A 122 7.97 -9.21 10.00
N THR A 123 7.54 -8.02 10.40
CA THR A 123 6.86 -7.78 11.70
C THR A 123 5.51 -7.12 11.49
N GLY A 124 4.56 -7.38 12.38
CA GLY A 124 3.19 -6.86 12.26
C GLY A 124 2.35 -7.61 11.22
N LEU A 125 2.79 -8.80 10.78
CA LEU A 125 2.12 -9.55 9.72
C LEU A 125 0.66 -9.93 10.09
N GLU A 126 0.32 -9.91 11.38
CA GLU A 126 -1.06 -9.98 11.89
C GLU A 126 -1.98 -8.84 11.42
N TYR A 127 -1.42 -7.71 10.97
CA TYR A 127 -2.16 -6.58 10.39
C TYR A 127 -2.33 -6.68 8.87
N LEU A 128 -1.85 -7.76 8.24
CA LEU A 128 -2.19 -8.08 6.85
C LEU A 128 -3.51 -8.86 6.85
N ASN A 129 -4.63 -8.20 6.57
CA ASN A 129 -5.92 -8.86 6.47
C ASN A 129 -5.97 -9.78 5.23
N THR A 130 -6.25 -11.06 5.45
CA THR A 130 -6.37 -12.07 4.39
C THR A 130 -7.79 -12.60 4.18
N GLU A 131 -8.81 -12.04 4.83
CA GLU A 131 -10.19 -12.53 4.81
C GLU A 131 -10.78 -12.64 3.40
N LYS A 132 -10.40 -11.72 2.49
CA LYS A 132 -10.89 -11.69 1.10
C LYS A 132 -9.89 -12.26 0.09
N VAL A 133 -8.75 -12.79 0.54
CA VAL A 133 -7.71 -13.27 -0.36
C VAL A 133 -8.11 -14.63 -0.92
N THR A 134 -8.07 -14.76 -2.25
CA THR A 134 -8.35 -16.02 -2.95
C THR A 134 -7.11 -16.67 -3.55
N ASP A 135 -6.00 -15.94 -3.68
CA ASP A 135 -4.77 -16.41 -4.32
C ASP A 135 -3.55 -16.01 -3.47
N MET A 136 -2.81 -17.01 -3.01
CA MET A 136 -1.54 -16.88 -2.26
C MET A 136 -0.37 -17.55 -3.00
N CYS A 137 -0.51 -17.80 -4.30
CA CYS A 137 0.52 -18.35 -5.16
C CYS A 137 1.82 -17.57 -5.00
N ASN A 138 2.93 -18.28 -4.75
CA ASN A 138 4.27 -17.72 -4.62
C ASN A 138 4.45 -16.57 -3.60
N MET A 139 3.54 -16.40 -2.63
CA MET A 139 3.52 -15.22 -1.74
C MET A 139 4.87 -14.93 -1.07
N PHE A 140 5.59 -15.96 -0.60
CA PHE A 140 6.94 -15.86 0.00
C PHE A 140 8.01 -16.57 -0.84
N SER A 141 7.70 -16.93 -2.09
CA SER A 141 8.61 -17.69 -2.96
C SER A 141 9.92 -16.93 -3.16
N GLY A 142 11.06 -17.53 -2.83
CA GLY A 142 12.38 -16.90 -2.96
C GLY A 142 12.81 -16.00 -1.80
N CYS A 143 12.06 -15.93 -0.70
CA CYS A 143 12.49 -15.26 0.54
C CYS A 143 13.54 -16.09 1.30
N SER A 144 14.68 -16.34 0.65
CA SER A 144 15.71 -17.30 1.08
C SER A 144 16.46 -16.90 2.36
N LYS A 145 16.30 -15.66 2.82
CA LYS A 145 16.95 -15.14 4.03
C LYS A 145 16.07 -15.11 5.27
N LEU A 146 14.76 -15.33 5.15
CA LEU A 146 13.87 -15.36 6.31
C LEU A 146 14.25 -16.50 7.27
N THR A 147 14.42 -16.17 8.55
CA THR A 147 14.70 -17.15 9.62
C THR A 147 13.51 -17.38 10.54
N SER A 148 12.47 -16.54 10.44
CA SER A 148 11.22 -16.66 11.17
C SER A 148 10.08 -16.09 10.33
N LEU A 149 8.91 -16.71 10.40
CA LEU A 149 7.71 -16.24 9.71
C LEU A 149 6.47 -16.68 10.50
N ASP A 150 5.69 -15.71 10.97
CA ASP A 150 4.44 -15.96 11.70
C ASP A 150 3.24 -15.79 10.75
N VAL A 151 2.62 -16.91 10.36
CA VAL A 151 1.40 -16.95 9.53
C VAL A 151 0.16 -17.37 10.32
N SER A 152 0.23 -17.36 11.65
CA SER A 152 -0.84 -17.85 12.53
C SER A 152 -2.16 -17.08 12.41
N LYS A 153 -2.10 -15.84 11.89
CA LYS A 153 -3.27 -14.97 11.68
C LYS A 153 -3.83 -15.01 10.27
N PHE A 154 -3.26 -15.83 9.38
CA PHE A 154 -3.81 -15.96 8.04
C PHE A 154 -5.14 -16.69 8.09
N ASN A 155 -6.18 -16.03 7.59
CA ASN A 155 -7.42 -16.66 7.21
C ASN A 155 -7.30 -17.14 5.77
N THR A 156 -7.34 -18.46 5.57
CA THR A 156 -7.17 -19.10 4.25
C THR A 156 -8.45 -19.73 3.72
N VAL A 157 -9.60 -19.50 4.36
CA VAL A 157 -10.89 -20.13 4.01
C VAL A 157 -11.29 -19.94 2.54
N ASN A 158 -10.94 -18.81 1.95
CA ASN A 158 -11.30 -18.45 0.58
C ASN A 158 -10.19 -18.73 -0.45
N VAL A 159 -9.02 -19.22 -0.01
CA VAL A 159 -7.86 -19.41 -0.88
C VAL A 159 -8.03 -20.64 -1.76
N THR A 160 -7.78 -20.49 -3.06
CA THR A 160 -7.88 -21.57 -4.06
C THR A 160 -6.53 -21.98 -4.64
N ASP A 161 -5.50 -21.13 -4.53
CA ASP A 161 -4.12 -21.42 -4.98
C ASP A 161 -3.09 -21.05 -3.90
N MET A 162 -2.28 -22.02 -3.51
CA MET A 162 -1.13 -21.90 -2.59
C MET A 162 0.17 -22.44 -3.23
N SER A 163 0.20 -22.58 -4.56
CA SER A 163 1.34 -23.12 -5.27
C SER A 163 2.59 -22.27 -5.05
N GLY A 164 3.68 -22.93 -4.71
CA GLY A 164 4.96 -22.29 -4.42
C GLY A 164 4.95 -21.27 -3.27
N MET A 165 3.91 -21.22 -2.41
CA MET A 165 3.74 -20.16 -1.40
C MET A 165 5.01 -19.92 -0.56
N PHE A 166 5.72 -20.97 -0.17
CA PHE A 166 6.98 -20.91 0.59
C PHE A 166 8.18 -21.45 -0.20
N ASN A 167 8.07 -21.65 -1.51
CA ASN A 167 9.15 -22.21 -2.31
C ASN A 167 10.46 -21.43 -2.12
N ASN A 168 11.58 -22.13 -1.94
CA ASN A 168 12.90 -21.53 -1.74
C ASN A 168 13.04 -20.67 -0.47
N CYS A 169 12.16 -20.81 0.54
CA CYS A 169 12.37 -20.26 1.89
C CYS A 169 13.41 -21.10 2.67
N SER A 170 14.61 -21.20 2.11
CA SER A 170 15.64 -22.17 2.51
C SER A 170 16.22 -21.98 3.90
N LYS A 171 16.05 -20.80 4.54
CA LYS A 171 16.54 -20.52 5.89
C LYS A 171 15.51 -20.64 7.01
N LEU A 172 14.24 -20.90 6.70
CA LEU A 172 13.22 -21.10 7.73
C LEU A 172 13.47 -22.43 8.46
N PRO A 173 13.74 -22.44 9.77
CA PRO A 173 13.97 -23.67 10.54
C PRO A 173 12.67 -24.38 10.93
N SER A 174 11.58 -23.61 11.08
CA SER A 174 10.25 -24.07 11.44
C SER A 174 9.20 -23.16 10.79
N LEU A 175 8.02 -23.71 10.55
CA LEU A 175 6.86 -22.97 10.07
C LEU A 175 5.60 -23.66 10.61
N ASP A 176 4.75 -22.90 11.29
CA ASP A 176 3.44 -23.38 11.75
C ASP A 176 2.39 -23.02 10.71
N VAL A 177 1.78 -24.05 10.12
CA VAL A 177 0.67 -23.94 9.14
C VAL A 177 -0.60 -24.62 9.63
N THR A 178 -0.68 -24.96 10.92
CA THR A 178 -1.81 -25.72 11.48
C THR A 178 -3.13 -24.95 11.43
N ASN A 179 -3.09 -23.62 11.30
CA ASN A 179 -4.27 -22.77 11.11
C ASN A 179 -4.80 -22.74 9.68
N PHE A 180 -4.08 -23.31 8.70
CA PHE A 180 -4.49 -23.21 7.29
C PHE A 180 -5.68 -24.14 7.03
N ASN A 181 -6.78 -23.53 6.59
CA ASN A 181 -7.88 -24.24 5.94
C ASN A 181 -7.56 -24.37 4.45
N THR A 182 -7.37 -25.60 3.96
CA THR A 182 -7.07 -25.87 2.55
C THR A 182 -8.25 -26.52 1.80
N ALA A 183 -9.47 -26.48 2.35
CA ALA A 183 -10.62 -27.17 1.77
C ALA A 183 -11.02 -26.70 0.36
N ASN A 184 -10.73 -25.44 0.04
CA ASN A 184 -10.99 -24.84 -1.27
C ASN A 184 -9.74 -24.78 -2.16
N VAL A 185 -8.57 -25.22 -1.67
CA VAL A 185 -7.31 -25.11 -2.41
C VAL A 185 -7.24 -26.21 -3.46
N THR A 186 -7.08 -25.80 -4.72
CA THR A 186 -6.98 -26.71 -5.88
C THR A 186 -5.54 -26.93 -6.32
N ASN A 187 -4.60 -26.10 -5.86
CA ASN A 187 -3.19 -26.19 -6.22
C ASN A 187 -2.27 -25.87 -5.03
N MET A 188 -1.55 -26.88 -4.55
CA MET A 188 -0.46 -26.77 -3.54
C MET A 188 0.89 -27.20 -4.12
N SER A 189 1.03 -27.23 -5.45
CA SER A 189 2.26 -27.69 -6.09
C SER A 189 3.47 -26.87 -5.63
N ARG A 190 4.56 -27.56 -5.27
CA ARG A 190 5.83 -26.96 -4.82
C ARG A 190 5.72 -26.02 -3.62
N MET A 191 4.63 -26.05 -2.84
CA MET A 191 4.38 -25.12 -1.73
C MET A 191 5.57 -24.98 -0.76
N PHE A 192 6.25 -26.09 -0.46
CA PHE A 192 7.43 -26.13 0.42
C PHE A 192 8.72 -26.58 -0.30
N SER A 193 8.75 -26.51 -1.64
CA SER A 193 9.94 -26.92 -2.40
C SER A 193 11.17 -26.11 -1.99
N ASN A 194 12.33 -26.74 -1.91
CA ASN A 194 13.61 -26.10 -1.55
C ASN A 194 13.63 -25.37 -0.19
N CYS A 195 12.75 -25.72 0.75
CA CYS A 195 12.80 -25.25 2.14
C CYS A 195 13.79 -26.08 2.96
N SER A 196 15.08 -26.03 2.61
CA SER A 196 16.10 -26.98 3.10
C SER A 196 16.35 -26.98 4.61
N LYS A 197 15.92 -25.95 5.35
CA LYS A 197 16.00 -25.89 6.82
C LYS A 197 14.72 -26.34 7.54
N LEU A 198 13.59 -26.50 6.84
CA LEU A 198 12.40 -27.09 7.43
C LEU A 198 12.61 -28.61 7.57
N THR A 199 12.77 -29.06 8.81
CA THR A 199 13.03 -30.48 9.13
C THR A 199 11.76 -31.26 9.49
N SER A 200 10.72 -30.56 9.92
CA SER A 200 9.40 -31.10 10.24
C SER A 200 8.31 -30.09 9.90
N LEU A 201 7.14 -30.56 9.49
CA LEU A 201 5.98 -29.73 9.21
C LEU A 201 4.70 -30.51 9.59
N ASP A 202 3.84 -29.92 10.41
CA ASP A 202 2.51 -30.47 10.69
C ASP A 202 1.54 -30.01 9.61
N VAL A 203 1.14 -30.95 8.76
CA VAL A 203 0.16 -30.76 7.68
C VAL A 203 -1.10 -31.57 7.89
N THR A 204 -1.36 -32.03 9.12
CA THR A 204 -2.51 -32.91 9.42
C THR A 204 -3.88 -32.27 9.14
N LYS A 205 -3.94 -30.93 9.03
CA LYS A 205 -5.14 -30.16 8.67
C LYS A 205 -5.31 -29.92 7.18
N PHE A 206 -4.35 -30.33 6.35
CA PHE A 206 -4.44 -30.10 4.91
C PHE A 206 -5.34 -31.17 4.28
N ASN A 207 -6.26 -30.71 3.44
CA ASN A 207 -7.02 -31.55 2.53
C ASN A 207 -6.15 -31.78 1.27
N THR A 208 -5.48 -32.93 1.18
CA THR A 208 -4.56 -33.31 0.08
C THR A 208 -4.96 -34.63 -0.54
#